data_AF-A0A964R398-F1
#
_entry.id   AF-A0A964R398-F1
#
_cell.length_a   1.000
_cell.length_b   1.000
_cell.length_c   1.000
_cell.angle_alpha   90.00
_cell.angle_beta   90.00
_cell.angle_gamma   90.00
#
_symmetry.space_group_name_H-M   'P 1'
#
loop_
_entity.id
_entity.type
_entity.pdbx_description
1 polymer ?
#
loop_
_entity_poly.entity_id
_entity_poly.type
_entity_poly.pdbx_seq_one_letter_code
_entity_poly.pdbx_strand_id
1 'polypeptide(L)' 'MEGMTPEAHANRAKIGEIRTKLLLGAVTYDEARDLAEPYIQRMNKRGIKISKKFGLKFKPIIFRSLMR' A
#
# COMPACT_ATOMS: atom_id res chain seq x y z
N MET A 1 -5.49 -10.76 -19.77
CA MET A 1 -4.84 -10.43 -18.48
C MET A 1 -5.22 -9.01 -18.13
N GLU A 2 -6.16 -8.79 -17.22
CA GLU A 2 -6.45 -7.42 -16.75
C GLU A 2 -5.22 -6.93 -15.99
N GLY A 3 -4.45 -6.07 -16.64
CA GLY A 3 -3.26 -5.44 -16.08
C GLY A 3 -3.62 -4.60 -14.85
N MET A 4 -2.66 -4.47 -13.95
CA MET A 4 -2.78 -3.60 -12.80
C MET A 4 -3.03 -2.16 -13.29
N THR A 5 -4.06 -1.50 -12.76
CA THR A 5 -4.39 -0.13 -13.20
C THR A 5 -3.22 0.83 -12.92
N PRO A 6 -3.03 1.90 -13.71
CA PRO A 6 -1.93 2.85 -13.53
C PRO A 6 -1.81 3.38 -12.10
N GLU A 7 -2.94 3.65 -11.44
CA GLU A 7 -2.99 4.08 -10.04
C GLU A 7 -2.44 3.02 -9.07
N ALA A 8 -2.73 1.74 -9.31
CA ALA A 8 -2.23 0.65 -8.49
C ALA A 8 -0.72 0.44 -8.69
N HIS A 9 -0.20 0.64 -9.90
CA HIS A 9 1.24 0.71 -10.16
C HIS A 9 1.89 1.86 -9.40
N ALA A 10 1.33 3.07 -9.48
CA ALA A 10 1.85 4.24 -8.80
C ALA A 10 1.87 4.08 -7.28
N ASN A 11 0.79 3.53 -6.70
CA ASN A 11 0.73 3.27 -5.25
C ASN A 11 1.80 2.25 -4.82
N ARG A 12 2.02 1.18 -5.60
CA ARG A 12 3.09 0.20 -5.30
C ARG A 12 4.48 0.81 -5.40
N ALA A 13 4.73 1.62 -6.44
CA ALA A 13 6.01 2.31 -6.60
C ALA A 13 6.31 3.24 -5.42
N LYS A 14 5.31 4.01 -4.96
CA LYS A 14 5.46 4.91 -3.81
C LYS A 14 5.69 4.18 -2.50
N ILE A 15 4.99 3.07 -2.25
CA ILE A 15 5.27 2.23 -1.08
C ILE A 15 6.69 1.66 -1.13
N GLY A 16 7.15 1.23 -2.31
CA GLY A 16 8.54 0.77 -2.51
C GLY A 16 9.56 1.86 -2.18
N GLU A 17 9.33 3.08 -2.67
CA GLU A 17 10.19 4.25 -2.37
C GLU A 17 10.28 4.54 -0.86
N ILE A 18 9.13 4.53 -0.17
CA ILE A 18 9.07 4.76 1.28
C ILE A 18 9.81 3.65 2.03
N ARG A 19 9.62 2.38 1.62
CA ARG A 19 10.34 1.25 2.20
C ARG A 19 11.85 1.39 2.02
N THR A 20 12.31 1.77 0.84
CA THR A 20 13.75 2.02 0.60
C THR A 20 14.28 3.13 1.48
N LYS A 21 13.56 4.25 1.62
CA LYS A 21 13.96 5.35 2.52
C LYS A 21 14.06 4.90 3.98
N LEU A 22 13.12 4.09 4.45
CA LEU A 22 13.15 3.52 5.80
C LEU A 22 14.36 2.59 5.99
N LEU A 23 14.63 1.70 5.03
CA LEU A 23 15.75 0.75 5.11
C LEU A 23 17.12 1.45 5.06
N LEU A 24 17.21 2.58 4.36
CA LEU A 24 18.42 3.40 4.32
C LEU A 24 18.58 4.33 5.53
N GLY A 25 17.61 4.34 6.46
CA GLY A 25 17.61 5.26 7.61
C GLY A 25 17.38 6.72 7.22
N ALA A 26 16.90 7.00 6.02
CA ALA A 26 16.61 8.36 5.53
C ALA A 26 15.31 8.94 6.12
N VAL A 27 14.46 8.07 6.67
CA VAL A 27 13.25 8.43 7.44
C VAL A 27 13.12 7.50 8.63
N THR A 28 12.52 7.99 9.70
CA THR A 28 12.15 7.19 10.87
C THR A 28 10.95 6.28 10.58
N TYR A 29 10.68 5.34 11.48
CA TYR A 29 9.53 4.43 11.36
C TYR A 29 8.19 5.18 11.37
N ASP A 30 8.05 6.19 12.23
CA ASP A 30 6.83 6.99 12.32
C ASP A 30 6.64 7.88 11.08
N GLU A 31 7.71 8.50 10.57
CA GLU A 31 7.65 9.25 9.31
C GLU A 31 7.29 8.34 8.13
N ALA A 32 7.89 7.16 8.04
CA ALA A 32 7.55 6.18 7.01
C ALA A 32 6.09 5.73 7.11
N ARG A 33 5.55 5.58 8.32
CA ARG A 33 4.15 5.24 8.56
C ARG A 33 3.23 6.34 8.04
N ASP A 34 3.49 7.58 8.43
CA ASP A 34 2.67 8.72 8.08
C ASP A 34 2.71 8.99 6.57
N LEU A 35 3.88 8.81 5.94
CA LEU A 35 4.04 8.88 4.48
C LEU A 35 3.28 7.77 3.73
N ALA A 36 3.24 6.55 4.29
CA ALA A 36 2.61 5.39 3.66
C ALA A 36 1.09 5.33 3.87
N GLU A 37 0.59 5.91 4.97
CA GLU A 37 -0.82 5.98 5.38
C GLU A 37 -1.79 6.24 4.21
N PRO A 38 -1.67 7.35 3.44
CA PRO A 38 -2.63 7.65 2.37
C PRO A 38 -2.64 6.59 1.26
N TYR A 39 -1.48 6.01 0.94
CA TYR A 39 -1.36 4.99 -0.10
C TYR A 39 -2.00 3.68 0.35
N ILE A 40 -1.74 3.26 1.59
CA ILE A 40 -2.33 2.06 2.19
C ILE A 40 -3.86 2.20 2.26
N GLN A 41 -4.36 3.36 2.70
CA GLN A 41 -5.80 3.62 2.74
C GLN A 41 -6.44 3.54 1.35
N ARG A 42 -5.81 4.10 0.30
CA ARG A 42 -6.30 3.98 -1.08
C ARG A 42 -6.34 2.52 -1.55
N MET A 43 -5.26 1.78 -1.31
CA MET A 43 -5.18 0.35 -1.67
C MET A 43 -6.26 -0.47 -0.96
N ASN A 44 -6.48 -0.22 0.34
CA ASN A 44 -7.50 -0.90 1.12
C ASN A 44 -8.92 -0.57 0.66
N LYS A 45 -9.24 0.72 0.43
CA LYS A 45 -10.54 1.13 -0.11
C LYS A 45 -10.84 0.44 -1.43
N ARG A 46 -9.85 0.34 -2.32
CA ARG A 46 -9.98 -0.36 -3.60
C ARG A 46 -10.16 -1.86 -3.42
N GLY A 47 -9.37 -2.48 -2.54
CA GLY A 47 -9.48 -3.89 -2.20
C GLY A 47 -10.86 -4.27 -1.65
N ILE A 48 -11.44 -3.45 -0.78
CA ILE A 48 -12.81 -3.62 -0.26
C ILE A 48 -13.84 -3.54 -1.39
N LYS A 49 -13.71 -2.59 -2.32
CA LYS A 49 -14.65 -2.47 -3.46
C LYS A 49 -14.61 -3.73 -4.33
N ILE A 50 -13.41 -4.23 -4.63
CA ILE A 50 -13.21 -5.45 -5.42
C ILE A 50 -13.77 -6.66 -4.67
N SER A 51 -13.46 -6.80 -3.37
CA SER A 51 -13.93 -7.92 -2.57
C SER A 51 -15.45 -7.99 -2.51
N LYS A 52 -16.12 -6.84 -2.34
CA LYS A 52 -17.59 -6.74 -2.39
C LYS A 52 -18.15 -7.11 -3.76
N LYS A 53 -17.49 -6.68 -4.85
CA LYS A 53 -17.91 -7.00 -6.23
C LYS A 53 -17.87 -8.50 -6.52
N PHE A 54 -16.87 -9.21 -6.00
CA PHE A 54 -16.64 -10.63 -6.30
C PHE A 54 -17.01 -11.58 -5.15
N GLY A 55 -17.61 -11.08 -4.06
CA GLY A 55 -17.99 -11.90 -2.90
C GLY A 55 -16.81 -12.53 -2.16
N LEU A 56 -15.61 -11.95 -2.26
CA LEU A 56 -14.39 -12.48 -1.66
C LEU A 56 -14.12 -11.86 -0.28
N LYS A 57 -13.44 -12.62 0.60
CA LYS A 57 -12.97 -12.08 1.88
C LYS A 57 -11.80 -11.13 1.65
N PHE A 58 -11.97 -9.86 2.02
CA PHE A 58 -10.89 -8.88 1.98
C PHE A 58 -9.93 -9.06 3.16
N LYS A 59 -8.62 -9.00 2.89
CA LYS A 59 -7.57 -8.90 3.91
C LYS A 59 -6.96 -7.50 3.83
N PRO A 60 -7.06 -6.68 4.89
CA PRO A 60 -6.50 -5.34 4.89
C PRO A 60 -4.98 -5.39 4.83
N ILE A 61 -4.43 -4.49 4.02
CA ILE A 61 -3.00 -4.21 3.95
C ILE A 61 -2.69 -3.29 5.14
N ILE A 62 -1.70 -3.68 5.94
CA ILE A 62 -1.23 -2.91 7.09
C ILE A 62 0.24 -2.53 6.89
N PHE A 63 0.63 -1.37 7.42
CA PHE A 63 1.97 -0.82 7.27
C PHE A 63 3.08 -1.81 7.65
N ARG A 64 2.93 -2.45 8.82
CA ARG A 64 3.88 -3.45 9.33
C ARG A 64 4.11 -4.63 8.37
N SER A 65 3.11 -5.00 7.57
CA SER A 65 3.25 -6.08 6.58
C SER A 65 4.02 -5.66 5.33
N LEU A 66 4.02 -4.37 5.00
CA LEU A 66 4.71 -3.84 3.82
C LEU A 66 6.18 -3.49 4.10
N MET A 67 6.47 -3.12 5.34
CA MET A 67 7.79 -2.62 5.76
C MET A 67 8.66 -3.67 6.46
N ARG A 68 8.19 -4.91 6.56
CA ARG A 68 9.01 -6.08 6.93
C ARG A 68 9.80 -6.59 5.75
#